data_AF-A0A4Y2CKJ5-F1
#
_entry.id   AF-A0A4Y2CKJ5-F1
#
_cell.length_a   1.000
_cell.length_b   1.000
_cell.length_c   1.000
_cell.angle_alpha   90.00
_cell.angle_beta   90.00
_cell.angle_gamma   90.00
#
_symmetry.space_group_name_H-M   'P 1'
#
loop_
_entity.id
_entity.type
_entity.pdbx_description
1 polymer ?
#
loop_
_entity_poly.entity_id
_entity_poly.type
_entity_poly.pdbx_seq_one_letter_code
_entity_poly.pdbx_strand_id
1 'polypeptide(L)'
;MVQGILKLFLVHHTYSPIILSQLIALLFHPDEYNSLRKDLEEFFQLYGETKEEAECLSKAFLAVINILFDANENSPFYKVSIKKVSLQLVEYSKQFENSKDFNLK
;
A
#
# COMPACT_ATOMS: atom_id res chain seq x y z
N MET A 1 6.04 -8.37 14.45
CA MET A 1 5.90 -6.90 14.57
C MET A 1 4.97 -6.34 13.50
N VAL A 2 5.23 -6.56 12.21
CA VAL A 2 4.39 -6.06 11.09
C VAL A 2 2.92 -6.49 11.19
N GLN A 3 2.64 -7.76 11.48
CA GLN A 3 1.26 -8.24 11.69
C GLN A 3 0.48 -7.46 12.78
N GLY A 4 1.17 -6.95 13.81
CA GLY A 4 0.55 -6.10 14.82
C GLY A 4 0.17 -4.73 14.26
N ILE A 5 1.02 -4.17 13.40
CA ILE A 5 0.74 -2.92 12.68
C ILE A 5 -0.47 -3.11 11.75
N LEU A 6 -0.52 -4.20 10.97
CA LEU A 6 -1.67 -4.48 10.08
C LEU A 6 -2.99 -4.55 10.86
N LYS A 7 -2.99 -5.20 12.03
CA LYS A 7 -4.16 -5.25 12.91
C LYS A 7 -4.56 -3.87 13.46
N LEU A 8 -3.59 -3.00 13.78
CA LEU A 8 -3.88 -1.63 14.22
C LEU A 8 -4.56 -0.80 13.12
N PHE A 9 -4.15 -0.97 11.86
CA PHE A 9 -4.80 -0.33 10.73
C PHE A 9 -6.25 -0.82 10.56
N LEU A 10 -6.48 -2.14 10.61
CA LEU A 10 -7.80 -2.73 10.39
C LEU A 10 -8.79 -2.54 11.56
N VAL A 11 -8.33 -2.65 12.81
CA VAL A 11 -9.23 -2.69 13.99
C VAL A 11 -9.37 -1.32 14.65
N HIS A 12 -8.33 -0.49 14.59
CA HIS A 12 -8.30 0.79 15.30
C HIS A 12 -8.39 2.01 14.38
N HIS A 13 -8.67 1.80 13.09
CA HIS A 13 -8.78 2.89 12.11
C HIS A 13 -7.56 3.82 12.16
N THR A 14 -6.37 3.21 12.26
CA THR A 14 -5.12 3.98 12.34
C THR A 14 -4.76 4.48 10.95
N TYR A 15 -4.67 5.80 10.75
CA TYR A 15 -4.36 6.40 9.45
C TYR A 15 -2.99 7.07 9.47
N SER A 16 -1.95 6.34 9.06
CA SER A 16 -0.61 6.90 8.90
C SER A 16 -0.08 6.63 7.49
N PRO A 17 -0.13 7.61 6.58
CA PRO A 17 0.41 7.46 5.23
C PRO A 17 1.91 7.13 5.21
N ILE A 18 2.64 7.56 6.24
CA ILE A 18 4.08 7.30 6.40
C ILE A 18 4.33 5.83 6.72
N ILE A 19 3.57 5.24 7.65
CA ILE A 19 3.71 3.81 7.97
C ILE A 19 3.19 2.98 6.79
N LEU A 20 2.06 3.39 6.20
CA LEU A 20 1.47 2.68 5.08
C LEU A 20 2.40 2.67 3.85
N SER A 21 3.12 3.76 3.56
CA SER A 21 4.09 3.79 2.47
C SER A 21 5.27 2.84 2.70
N GLN A 22 5.71 2.67 3.96
CA GLN A 22 6.72 1.67 4.32
C GLN A 22 6.20 0.24 4.13
N LEU A 23 4.94 -0.02 4.46
CA LEU A 23 4.30 -1.33 4.23
C LEU A 23 4.16 -1.63 2.73
N ILE A 24 3.79 -0.64 1.92
CA ILE A 24 3.75 -0.76 0.46
C ILE A 24 5.16 -1.01 -0.09
N ALA A 25 6.16 -0.24 0.35
CA ALA A 25 7.54 -0.44 -0.08
C ALA A 25 8.05 -1.85 0.28
N LEU A 26 7.64 -2.38 1.45
CA LEU A 26 7.95 -3.74 1.87
C LEU A 26 7.25 -4.79 0.99
N LEU A 27 5.99 -4.56 0.60
CA LEU A 27 5.26 -5.41 -0.34
C LEU A 27 6.00 -5.50 -1.69
N PHE A 28 6.56 -4.40 -2.17
CA PHE A 28 7.26 -4.34 -3.46
C PHE A 28 8.79 -4.47 -3.37
N HIS A 29 9.32 -4.77 -2.18
CA HIS A 29 10.74 -5.01 -2.00
C HIS A 29 11.20 -6.15 -2.93
N PRO A 30 12.38 -6.04 -3.58
CA PRO A 30 12.88 -7.05 -4.52
C PRO A 30 13.22 -8.41 -3.87
N ASP A 31 13.22 -8.49 -2.54
CA ASP A 31 13.44 -9.74 -1.83
C ASP A 31 12.27 -10.71 -2.07
N GLU A 32 12.54 -11.76 -2.83
CA GLU A 32 11.60 -12.82 -3.19
C GLU A 32 11.21 -13.68 -1.98
N TYR A 33 12.08 -13.73 -0.95
CA TYR A 33 11.86 -14.50 0.28
C TYR A 33 11.20 -13.67 1.39
N ASN A 34 10.64 -12.50 1.05
CA ASN A 34 9.88 -11.71 2.01
C ASN A 34 8.64 -12.48 2.50
N SER A 35 8.78 -13.13 3.65
CA SER A 35 7.71 -13.89 4.33
C SER A 35 6.45 -13.08 4.63
N LEU A 36 6.53 -11.75 4.61
CA LEU A 36 5.40 -10.85 4.89
C LEU A 36 4.60 -10.49 3.64
N ARG A 37 5.05 -10.86 2.44
CA ARG A 37 4.39 -10.49 1.17
C ARG A 37 2.92 -10.92 1.16
N LYS A 38 2.64 -12.16 1.53
CA LYS A 38 1.28 -12.71 1.58
C LYS A 38 0.41 -11.95 2.59
N ASP A 39 0.92 -11.72 3.80
CA ASP A 39 0.18 -10.98 4.85
C ASP A 39 -0.15 -9.55 4.40
N LEU A 40 0.77 -8.90 3.67
CA LEU A 40 0.56 -7.57 3.10
C LEU A 40 -0.45 -7.58 1.97
N GLU A 41 -0.39 -8.56 1.06
CA GLU A 41 -1.36 -8.72 -0.02
C GLU A 41 -2.78 -8.91 0.52
N GLU A 42 -2.95 -9.79 1.51
CA GLU A 42 -4.23 -10.00 2.19
C GLU A 42 -4.71 -8.72 2.89
N PHE A 43 -3.81 -7.99 3.57
CA PHE A 43 -4.16 -6.71 4.18
C PHE A 43 -4.64 -5.67 3.15
N PHE A 44 -3.92 -5.47 2.04
CA PHE A 44 -4.30 -4.47 1.03
C PHE A 44 -5.53 -4.86 0.22
N GLN A 45 -5.92 -6.14 0.21
CA GLN A 45 -7.21 -6.56 -0.33
C GLN A 45 -8.40 -6.14 0.55
N LEU A 46 -8.19 -5.98 1.85
CA LEU A 46 -9.21 -5.63 2.83
C LEU A 46 -9.19 -4.16 3.26
N TYR A 47 -8.08 -3.46 3.00
CA TYR A 47 -7.89 -2.07 3.40
C TYR A 47 -8.37 -1.11 2.31
N GLY A 48 -9.00 0.01 2.68
CA GLY A 48 -9.51 0.99 1.71
C GLY A 48 -11.03 0.94 1.54
N GLU A 49 -11.77 0.37 2.50
CA GLU A 49 -13.23 0.32 2.47
C GLU A 49 -13.84 1.66 2.90
N THR A 50 -13.12 2.46 3.69
CA THR A 50 -13.57 3.79 4.12
C THR A 50 -12.87 4.91 3.36
N LYS A 51 -13.47 6.10 3.35
CA LYS A 51 -12.91 7.28 2.67
C LYS A 51 -11.54 7.65 3.24
N GLU A 52 -11.40 7.60 4.56
CA GLU A 52 -10.17 7.90 5.29
C GLU A 52 -9.04 6.92 4.92
N GLU A 53 -9.37 5.63 4.76
CA GLU A 53 -8.41 4.62 4.31
C GLU A 53 -7.99 4.85 2.87
N ALA A 54 -8.94 5.18 1.98
CA ALA A 54 -8.66 5.48 0.58
C ALA A 54 -7.78 6.73 0.43
N GLU A 55 -8.04 7.79 1.20
CA GLU A 55 -7.20 8.99 1.26
C GLU A 55 -5.80 8.68 1.81
N CYS A 56 -5.72 7.86 2.86
CA CYS A 56 -4.46 7.41 3.45
C CYS A 56 -3.64 6.59 2.43
N LEU A 57 -4.28 5.67 1.72
CA LEU A 57 -3.69 4.85 0.66
C LEU A 57 -3.18 5.73 -0.48
N SER A 58 -3.95 6.74 -0.89
CA SER A 58 -3.57 7.68 -1.96
C SER A 58 -2.33 8.51 -1.60
N LYS A 59 -2.23 8.96 -0.34
CA LYS A 59 -1.03 9.67 0.15
C LYS A 59 0.19 8.74 0.23
N ALA A 60 0.00 7.52 0.71
CA ALA A 60 1.05 6.51 0.78
C ALA A 60 1.56 6.09 -0.60
N PHE A 61 0.65 5.98 -1.58
CA PHE A 61 0.94 5.72 -2.98
C PHE A 61 1.94 6.73 -3.55
N LEU A 62 1.65 8.03 -3.43
CA LEU A 62 2.52 9.09 -3.96
C LEU A 62 3.93 9.03 -3.34
N ALA A 63 4.02 8.74 -2.04
CA ALA A 63 5.30 8.57 -1.38
C ALA A 63 6.12 7.41 -1.96
N VAL A 64 5.49 6.26 -2.24
CA VAL A 64 6.15 5.10 -2.84
C VAL A 64 6.58 5.39 -4.26
N ILE A 65 5.72 6.01 -5.07
CA ILE A 65 6.05 6.37 -6.45
C ILE A 65 7.28 7.27 -6.49
N ASN A 66 7.38 8.27 -5.61
CA ASN A 66 8.57 9.11 -5.50
C ASN A 66 9.83 8.29 -5.16
N ILE A 67 9.74 7.36 -4.20
CA ILE A 67 10.86 6.46 -3.87
C ILE A 67 11.32 5.66 -5.09
N LEU A 68 10.38 5.17 -5.91
CA LEU A 68 10.72 4.40 -7.11
C LEU A 68 11.32 5.27 -8.23
N PHE A 69 10.85 6.51 -8.39
CA PHE A 69 11.41 7.46 -9.36
C PHE A 69 12.82 7.92 -8.96
N ASP A 70 13.06 8.12 -7.66
CA ASP A 70 14.35 8.55 -7.12
C ASP A 70 15.35 7.38 -6.94
N ALA A 71 14.90 6.15 -7.18
CA ALA A 71 15.75 4.96 -7.04
C ALA A 71 16.85 4.96 -8.11
N ASN A 72 18.10 5.10 -7.66
CA ASN A 72 19.30 4.91 -8.49
C ASN A 72 19.84 3.48 -8.37
N GLU A 73 20.92 3.16 -9.07
CA GLU A 73 21.54 1.82 -9.13
C GLU A 73 21.94 1.23 -7.77
N ASN A 74 22.11 2.06 -6.73
CA ASN A 74 22.44 1.62 -5.37
C ASN A 74 21.19 1.31 -4.52
N SER A 75 19.99 1.64 -5.01
CA SER A 75 18.72 1.38 -4.32
C SER A 75 18.23 -0.05 -4.59
N PRO A 76 17.69 -0.76 -3.58
CA PRO A 76 17.02 -2.03 -3.81
C PRO A 76 15.82 -1.89 -4.76
N PHE A 77 15.26 -0.69 -4.89
CA PHE A 77 14.10 -0.43 -5.73
C PHE A 77 14.44 -0.12 -7.20
N TYR A 78 15.72 -0.04 -7.59
CA TYR A 78 16.12 0.36 -8.95
C TYR A 78 15.48 -0.48 -10.06
N LYS A 79 15.31 -1.79 -9.82
CA LYS A 79 14.75 -2.74 -10.79
C LYS A 79 13.25 -2.97 -10.61
N VAL A 80 12.63 -2.34 -9.62
CA VAL A 80 11.20 -2.49 -9.35
C VAL A 80 10.41 -1.74 -10.42
N SER A 81 9.52 -2.45 -11.10
CA SER A 81 8.72 -1.84 -12.18
C SER A 81 7.68 -0.88 -11.61
N ILE A 82 7.88 0.42 -11.82
CA ILE A 82 6.91 1.47 -11.47
C ILE A 82 5.53 1.14 -12.04
N LYS A 83 5.47 0.73 -13.32
CA LYS A 83 4.19 0.35 -13.98
C LYS A 83 3.45 -0.74 -13.21
N LYS A 84 4.15 -1.81 -12.78
CA LYS A 84 3.53 -2.92 -12.04
C LYS A 84 3.01 -2.45 -10.68
N VAL A 85 3.84 -1.69 -9.94
CA VAL A 85 3.46 -1.13 -8.63
C VAL A 85 2.24 -0.23 -8.77
N SER A 86 2.23 0.66 -9.76
CA SER A 86 1.11 1.58 -10.00
C SER A 86 -0.19 0.84 -10.30
N LEU A 87 -0.16 -0.16 -11.17
CA LEU A 87 -1.36 -0.95 -11.52
C LEU A 87 -1.92 -1.68 -10.29
N GLN A 88 -1.06 -2.34 -9.51
CA GLN A 88 -1.50 -3.09 -8.33
C GLN A 88 -2.04 -2.19 -7.22
N LEU A 89 -1.44 -1.01 -7.02
CA LEU A 89 -1.96 -0.05 -6.02
C LEU A 89 -3.29 0.59 -6.46
N VAL A 90 -3.49 0.81 -7.76
CA VAL A 90 -4.79 1.24 -8.31
C VAL A 90 -5.85 0.16 -8.12
N GLU A 91 -5.49 -1.12 -8.25
CA GLU A 91 -6.41 -2.21 -7.93
C GLU A 91 -6.84 -2.20 -6.46
N TYR A 92 -5.91 -1.95 -5.53
CA TYR A 92 -6.27 -1.80 -4.11
C TYR A 92 -7.13 -0.56 -3.83
N SER A 93 -6.92 0.56 -4.52
CA SER A 93 -7.76 1.74 -4.32
C SER A 93 -9.21 1.56 -4.79
N LYS A 94 -9.48 0.60 -5.69
CA LYS A 94 -10.85 0.27 -6.13
C LYS A 94 -11.70 -0.38 -5.04
N GLN A 95 -11.12 -0.81 -3.92
CA GLN A 95 -11.90 -1.31 -2.79
C GLN A 95 -12.90 -0.27 -2.29
N PHE A 96 -12.51 1.01 -2.28
CA PHE A 96 -13.41 2.10 -1.91
C PHE A 96 -14.55 2.26 -2.92
N GLU A 97 -14.27 2.19 -4.22
CA GLU A 97 -15.30 2.28 -5.29
C GLU A 97 -16.34 1.16 -5.19
N ASN A 98 -15.93 -0.02 -4.69
CA ASN A 98 -16.81 -1.16 -4.48
C ASN A 98 -17.43 -1.20 -3.07
N SER A 99 -17.06 -0.26 -2.19
CA SER A 99 -17.56 -0.20 -0.82
C SER A 99 -18.98 0.37 -0.76
N LYS A 100 -19.71 0.05 0.31
CA LYS A 100 -21.07 0.56 0.54
C LYS A 100 -21.11 2.09 0.73
N ASP A 101 -19.97 2.70 1.02
CA ASP A 101 -19.83 4.13 1.28
C ASP A 101 -19.55 4.95 0.02
N PHE A 102 -19.38 4.29 -1.14
CA PHE A 102 -19.21 4.98 -2.43
C PHE A 102 -20.54 5.57 -2.92
N ASN A 103 -20.85 6.78 -2.45
CA ASN A 103 -21.90 7.61 -3.01
C ASN A 103 -21.29 8.61 -4.00
N LEU A 104 -21.49 8.38 -5.29
CA LEU A 104 -21.38 9.41 -6.34
C LEU A 104 -22.57 10.37 -6.18
N LYS A 105 -22.50 11.26 -5.20
CA LYS A 105 -23.40 12.42 -5.10
C LYS A 105 -22.65 13.70 -5.43
#